data_AF-A0AAV8WIF0-F1
#
_entry.id   AF-A0AAV8WIF0-F1
#
_cell.length_a   1.000
_cell.length_b   1.000
_cell.length_c   1.000
_cell.angle_alpha   90.00
_cell.angle_beta   90.00
_cell.angle_gamma   90.00
#
_symmetry.space_group_name_H-M   'P 1'
#
loop_
_entity.id
_entity.type
_entity.pdbx_description
1 polymer ?
#
loop_
_entity_poly.entity_id
_entity_poly.type
_entity_poly.pdbx_seq_one_letter_code
_entity_poly.pdbx_strand_id
1 'polypeptide(L)'
;MKMSLDEDSILTVEEVEKALTEIENKYSPVKCSKRKDCLEGTLTVLSKEFDSLGLSAIDLTQPITKIFKQIVSSARSLVQIHRRTISQIKDVNIDNRYKDTKSLELYVSIIIIVIIIIIKDSHSSKDDVALKLLRKYKTNEEIYKSTIQTLQENNKDLMNEILDLKEECSTALCNSKKDCT
;
A
#
# COMPACT_ATOMS: atom_id res chain seq x y z
N MET A 1 -14.27 -24.08 -70.69
CA MET A 1 -14.31 -23.94 -69.23
C MET A 1 -13.34 -24.94 -68.61
N LYS A 2 -12.24 -24.45 -68.05
CA LYS A 2 -11.28 -25.06 -67.09
C LYS A 2 -9.94 -24.35 -67.28
N MET A 3 -9.79 -23.22 -66.60
CA MET A 3 -9.14 -23.08 -65.28
C MET A 3 -7.62 -23.05 -65.44
N SER A 4 -7.11 -21.85 -65.63
CA SER A 4 -5.75 -21.43 -65.26
C SER A 4 -5.60 -21.61 -63.76
N LEU A 5 -4.71 -22.49 -63.33
CA LEU A 5 -4.21 -22.52 -61.96
C LEU A 5 -2.91 -21.72 -61.95
N ASP A 6 -3.01 -20.50 -61.45
CA ASP A 6 -1.93 -19.88 -60.68
C ASP A 6 -1.66 -20.79 -59.48
N GLU A 7 -0.49 -21.43 -59.42
CA GLU A 7 0.07 -22.00 -58.19
C GLU A 7 1.58 -21.77 -58.29
N ASP A 8 2.08 -20.64 -57.81
CA ASP A 8 2.40 -20.33 -56.41
C ASP A 8 3.91 -20.45 -56.21
N SER A 9 4.57 -19.31 -56.39
CA SER A 9 5.67 -18.82 -55.56
C SER A 9 6.64 -19.90 -55.05
N ILE A 10 7.34 -20.58 -55.96
CA ILE A 10 8.49 -21.40 -55.60
C ILE A 10 9.58 -20.43 -55.13
N LEU A 11 9.63 -20.22 -53.81
CA LEU A 11 10.69 -19.50 -53.11
C LEU A 11 12.03 -20.05 -53.57
N THR A 12 12.84 -19.18 -54.18
CA THR A 12 14.17 -19.55 -54.65
C THR A 12 15.06 -19.89 -53.45
N VAL A 13 16.03 -20.78 -53.65
CA VAL A 13 16.96 -21.20 -52.57
C VAL A 13 17.65 -19.99 -51.94
N GLU A 14 17.93 -18.95 -52.73
CA GLU A 14 18.54 -17.69 -52.29
C GLU A 14 17.61 -16.86 -51.39
N GLU A 15 16.30 -16.85 -51.67
CA GLU A 15 15.32 -16.19 -50.80
C GLU A 15 15.15 -16.95 -49.48
N VAL A 16 15.22 -18.28 -49.51
CA VAL A 16 15.20 -19.11 -48.30
C VAL A 16 16.46 -18.88 -47.46
N GLU A 17 17.65 -18.84 -48.07
CA GLU A 17 18.90 -18.52 -47.37
C GLU A 17 18.87 -17.11 -46.78
N LYS A 18 18.34 -16.13 -47.51
CA LYS A 18 18.18 -14.76 -47.02
C LYS A 18 17.22 -14.69 -45.84
N ALA A 19 16.07 -15.38 -45.92
CA ALA A 19 15.09 -15.44 -44.84
C ALA A 19 15.67 -16.16 -43.61
N LEU A 20 16.38 -17.26 -43.79
CA LEU A 20 17.05 -17.98 -42.71
C LEU A 20 18.13 -17.13 -42.04
N THR A 21 18.89 -16.37 -42.83
CA THR A 21 19.90 -15.44 -42.31
C THR A 21 19.26 -14.27 -41.54
N GLU A 22 18.13 -13.74 -42.01
CA GLU A 22 17.36 -12.73 -41.29
C GLU A 22 16.77 -13.27 -39.98
N ILE A 23 16.22 -14.48 -39.99
CA ILE A 23 15.71 -15.16 -38.79
C ILE A 23 16.87 -15.39 -37.81
N GLU A 24 18.01 -15.90 -38.28
CA GLU A 24 19.19 -16.12 -37.46
C GLU A 24 19.69 -14.79 -36.87
N ASN A 25 19.76 -13.72 -37.64
CA ASN A 25 20.18 -12.41 -37.12
C ASN A 25 19.16 -11.82 -36.13
N LYS A 26 17.86 -12.07 -36.32
CA LYS A 26 16.78 -11.55 -35.48
C LYS A 26 16.62 -12.30 -34.16
N TYR A 27 16.87 -13.61 -34.16
CA TYR A 27 16.63 -14.48 -33.00
C TYR A 27 17.89 -15.10 -32.41
N SER A 28 19.07 -14.93 -33.03
CA SER A 28 20.33 -15.38 -32.44
C SER A 28 20.66 -14.57 -31.19
N PRO A 29 20.78 -15.22 -30.02
CA PRO A 29 21.22 -14.57 -28.78
C PRO A 29 22.63 -13.97 -28.91
N VAL A 30 23.42 -14.43 -29.88
CA VAL A 30 24.84 -14.12 -30.06
C VAL A 30 25.06 -12.81 -30.84
N LYS A 31 24.15 -12.42 -31.74
CA LYS A 31 24.29 -11.24 -32.60
C LYS A 31 23.56 -9.98 -32.08
N CYS A 32 22.84 -10.07 -30.98
CA CYS A 32 22.17 -8.94 -30.35
C CYS A 32 23.16 -8.10 -29.52
N SER A 33 24.00 -7.30 -30.20
CA SER A 33 25.01 -6.43 -29.58
C SER A 33 24.44 -5.41 -28.58
N LYS A 34 23.13 -5.11 -28.65
CA LYS A 34 22.41 -4.19 -27.77
C LYS A 34 22.11 -4.73 -26.36
N ARG A 35 22.38 -6.01 -26.05
CA ARG A 35 22.03 -6.61 -24.75
C ARG A 35 23.00 -6.26 -23.60
N LYS A 36 24.27 -5.99 -23.89
CA LYS A 36 25.26 -5.72 -22.83
C LYS A 36 24.95 -4.43 -22.05
N ASP A 37 24.68 -3.34 -22.77
CA ASP A 37 24.38 -2.05 -22.16
C ASP A 37 23.09 -2.08 -21.31
N CYS A 38 22.09 -2.87 -21.75
CA CYS A 38 20.84 -3.06 -21.02
C CYS A 38 21.04 -3.87 -19.72
N LEU A 39 21.87 -4.92 -19.76
CA LEU A 39 22.16 -5.74 -18.59
C LEU A 39 22.97 -4.95 -17.55
N GLU A 40 23.97 -4.20 -17.99
CA GLU A 40 24.81 -3.40 -17.11
C GLU A 40 24.03 -2.27 -16.43
N GLY A 41 23.12 -1.61 -17.16
CA GLY A 41 22.18 -0.64 -16.58
C GLY A 41 21.29 -1.27 -15.50
N THR A 42 20.73 -2.44 -15.78
CA THR A 42 19.87 -3.17 -14.81
C THR A 42 20.65 -3.59 -13.56
N LEU A 43 21.87 -4.10 -13.74
CA LEU A 43 22.74 -4.49 -12.62
C LEU A 43 23.20 -3.29 -11.79
N THR A 44 23.39 -2.13 -12.42
CA THR A 44 23.74 -0.88 -11.72
C THR A 44 22.59 -0.41 -10.82
N VAL A 45 21.35 -0.46 -11.33
CA VAL A 45 20.15 -0.13 -10.54
C VAL A 45 20.03 -1.12 -9.37
N LEU A 46 20.13 -2.42 -9.64
CA LEU A 46 20.05 -3.46 -8.61
C LEU A 46 21.14 -3.30 -7.54
N SER A 47 22.36 -2.92 -7.94
CA SER A 47 23.47 -2.68 -7.02
C SER A 47 23.15 -1.52 -6.07
N LYS A 48 22.58 -0.42 -6.57
CA LYS A 48 22.14 0.73 -5.76
C LYS A 48 21.00 0.37 -4.82
N GLU A 49 20.06 -0.47 -5.25
CA GLU A 49 18.97 -0.95 -4.39
C GLU A 49 19.47 -1.87 -3.28
N PHE A 50 20.45 -2.73 -3.55
CA PHE A 50 21.08 -3.53 -2.50
C PHE A 50 21.81 -2.66 -1.50
N ASP A 51 22.55 -1.65 -1.95
CA ASP A 51 23.27 -0.71 -1.07
C ASP A 51 22.30 0.09 -0.18
N SER A 52 21.16 0.54 -0.72
CA SER A 52 20.13 1.25 0.08
C SER A 52 19.47 0.36 1.14
N LEU A 53 19.49 -0.96 0.95
CA LEU A 53 19.05 -1.95 1.92
C LEU A 53 20.17 -2.38 2.89
N GLY A 54 21.35 -1.77 2.81
CA GLY A 54 22.52 -2.10 3.62
C GLY A 54 23.16 -3.45 3.26
N LEU A 55 22.89 -3.97 2.06
CA LEU A 55 23.53 -5.16 1.52
C LEU A 55 24.78 -4.78 0.73
N SER A 56 25.70 -5.73 0.55
CA SER A 56 26.91 -5.51 -0.23
C SER A 56 26.58 -5.17 -1.69
N ALA A 57 27.08 -4.04 -2.17
CA ALA A 57 26.97 -3.63 -3.57
C ALA A 57 27.58 -4.69 -4.51
N ILE A 58 27.00 -4.81 -5.69
CA ILE A 58 27.44 -5.74 -6.74
C ILE A 58 28.65 -5.13 -7.45
N ASP A 59 29.76 -5.86 -7.50
CA ASP A 59 30.96 -5.45 -8.19
C ASP A 59 30.90 -5.88 -9.67
N LEU A 60 30.57 -4.92 -10.54
CA LEU A 60 30.42 -5.15 -11.99
C LEU A 60 31.76 -5.40 -12.71
N THR A 61 32.90 -5.15 -12.05
CA THR A 61 34.22 -5.42 -12.63
C THR A 61 34.55 -6.91 -12.66
N GLN A 62 33.79 -7.74 -11.92
CA GLN A 62 34.04 -9.16 -11.80
C GLN A 62 33.46 -9.99 -12.94
N PRO A 63 33.95 -11.23 -13.14
CA PRO A 63 33.32 -12.18 -14.04
C PRO A 63 31.84 -12.41 -13.68
N ILE A 64 31.00 -12.59 -14.70
CA ILE A 64 29.54 -12.76 -14.57
C ILE A 64 29.14 -13.86 -13.56
N THR A 65 29.93 -14.92 -13.44
CA THR A 65 29.71 -16.01 -12.47
C THR A 65 29.81 -15.54 -11.02
N LYS A 66 30.75 -14.63 -10.72
CA LYS A 66 30.88 -14.01 -9.39
C LYS A 66 29.77 -13.01 -9.13
N ILE A 67 29.41 -12.20 -10.13
CA ILE A 67 28.26 -11.28 -10.06
C ILE A 67 26.98 -12.07 -9.73
N PHE A 68 26.72 -13.16 -10.45
CA PHE A 68 25.55 -13.99 -10.19
C PHE A 68 25.56 -14.60 -8.78
N LYS A 69 26.73 -15.06 -8.31
CA LYS A 69 26.90 -15.56 -6.94
C LYS A 69 26.59 -14.48 -5.90
N GLN A 70 27.03 -13.24 -6.13
CA GLN A 70 26.71 -12.10 -5.27
C GLN A 70 25.21 -11.82 -5.26
N ILE A 71 24.55 -11.76 -6.42
CA ILE A 71 23.10 -11.56 -6.54
C ILE A 71 22.33 -12.63 -5.76
N VAL A 72 22.67 -13.90 -5.95
CA VAL A 72 22.02 -15.01 -5.22
C VAL A 72 22.25 -14.90 -3.71
N SER A 73 23.44 -14.48 -3.29
CA SER A 73 23.76 -14.25 -1.87
C SER A 73 22.96 -13.09 -1.28
N SER A 74 22.86 -11.98 -2.00
CA SER A 74 22.07 -10.81 -1.59
C SER A 74 20.58 -11.14 -1.53
N ALA A 75 20.04 -11.85 -2.52
CA ALA A 75 18.66 -12.32 -2.52
C ALA A 75 18.37 -13.23 -1.31
N ARG A 76 19.26 -14.17 -0.99
CA ARG A 76 19.14 -15.00 0.22
C ARG A 76 19.15 -14.15 1.49
N SER A 77 20.02 -13.15 1.57
CA SER A 77 20.12 -12.24 2.71
C SER A 77 18.84 -11.44 2.88
N LEU A 78 18.26 -10.95 1.78
CA LEU A 78 16.98 -10.23 1.78
C LEU A 78 15.84 -11.09 2.31
N VAL A 79 15.77 -12.36 1.89
CA VAL A 79 14.77 -13.31 2.41
C VAL A 79 14.95 -13.53 3.92
N GLN A 80 16.20 -13.61 4.41
CA GLN A 80 16.47 -13.76 5.84
C GLN A 80 16.09 -12.50 6.63
N ILE A 81 16.40 -11.31 6.11
CA ILE A 81 15.98 -10.03 6.71
C ILE A 81 14.45 -10.00 6.79
N HIS A 82 13.75 -10.27 5.69
CA HIS A 82 12.29 -10.29 5.66
C HIS A 82 11.69 -11.26 6.68
N ARG A 83 12.22 -12.49 6.77
CA ARG A 83 11.78 -13.47 7.79
C ARG A 83 11.99 -12.95 9.22
N ARG A 84 13.13 -12.31 9.50
CA ARG A 84 13.41 -11.73 10.82
C ARG A 84 12.47 -10.58 11.13
N THR A 85 12.23 -9.67 10.19
CA THR A 85 11.31 -8.55 10.34
C THR A 85 9.89 -9.03 10.64
N ILE A 86 9.40 -10.04 9.92
CA ILE A 86 8.08 -10.63 10.20
C ILE A 86 8.02 -11.21 11.61
N SER A 87 9.06 -11.94 12.04
CA SER A 87 9.12 -12.49 13.39
C SER A 87 9.07 -11.39 14.46
N GLN A 88 9.87 -10.33 14.29
CA GLN A 88 9.91 -9.20 15.21
C GLN A 88 8.57 -8.47 15.29
N ILE A 89 7.90 -8.25 14.15
CA ILE A 89 6.56 -7.64 14.13
C ILE A 89 5.56 -8.50 14.90
N LYS A 90 5.63 -9.83 14.75
CA LYS A 90 4.77 -10.76 15.49
C LYS A 90 5.02 -10.66 16.99
N ASP A 91 6.28 -10.60 17.41
CA ASP A 91 6.65 -10.49 18.83
C ASP A 91 6.17 -9.17 19.44
N VAL A 92 6.35 -8.05 18.73
CA VAL A 92 5.84 -6.72 19.14
C VAL A 92 4.30 -6.74 19.27
N ASN A 93 3.60 -7.38 18.34
CA ASN A 93 2.15 -7.49 18.41
C ASN A 93 1.67 -8.32 19.61
N ILE A 94 2.40 -9.36 19.98
CA ILE A 94 2.10 -10.17 21.18
C ILE A 94 2.32 -9.34 22.45
N ASP A 95 3.43 -8.60 22.55
CA ASP A 95 3.72 -7.72 23.68
C ASP A 95 2.68 -6.61 23.84
N ASN A 96 2.29 -5.96 22.74
CA ASN A 96 1.23 -4.94 22.76
C ASN A 96 -0.09 -5.51 23.25
N ARG A 97 -0.50 -6.69 22.75
CA ARG A 97 -1.72 -7.36 23.22
C ARG A 97 -1.68 -7.67 24.71
N TYR A 98 -0.53 -8.08 25.24
CA TYR A 98 -0.35 -8.33 26.66
C TYR A 98 -0.53 -7.03 27.47
N LYS A 99 0.12 -5.94 27.03
CA LYS A 99 -0.01 -4.61 27.64
C LYS A 99 -1.46 -4.11 27.64
N ASP A 100 -2.17 -4.27 26.53
CA ASP A 100 -3.57 -3.86 26.40
C ASP A 100 -4.47 -4.65 27.34
N THR A 101 -4.27 -5.97 27.43
CA THR A 101 -5.00 -6.83 28.36
C THR A 101 -4.74 -6.39 29.80
N LYS A 102 -3.48 -6.11 30.14
CA LYS A 102 -3.12 -5.67 31.50
C LYS A 102 -3.67 -4.28 31.83
N SER A 103 -3.67 -3.37 30.87
CA SER A 103 -4.27 -2.05 30.99
C SER A 103 -5.77 -2.15 31.28
N LEU A 104 -6.47 -3.02 30.55
CA LEU A 104 -7.89 -3.27 30.77
C LEU A 104 -8.17 -3.85 32.17
N GLU A 105 -7.38 -4.82 32.63
CA GLU A 105 -7.49 -5.37 34.00
C GLU A 105 -7.34 -4.29 35.06
N LEU A 106 -6.35 -3.39 34.90
CA LEU A 106 -6.12 -2.28 35.81
C LEU A 106 -7.29 -1.29 35.80
N TYR A 107 -7.81 -0.96 34.62
CA TYR A 107 -8.96 -0.07 34.49
C TYR A 107 -10.21 -0.64 35.19
N VAL A 108 -10.49 -1.92 35.00
CA VAL A 108 -11.59 -2.62 35.70
C VAL A 108 -11.36 -2.60 37.21
N SER A 109 -10.13 -2.86 37.67
CA SER A 109 -9.79 -2.84 39.10
C SER A 109 -10.00 -1.44 39.71
N ILE A 110 -9.62 -0.38 38.99
CA ILE A 110 -9.85 1.01 39.40
C ILE A 110 -11.35 1.28 39.53
N ILE A 111 -12.16 0.88 38.54
CA ILE A 111 -13.62 1.06 38.60
C ILE A 111 -14.20 0.37 39.84
N ILE A 112 -13.81 -0.87 40.11
CA ILE A 112 -14.29 -1.62 41.28
C ILE A 112 -13.92 -0.89 42.57
N ILE A 113 -12.67 -0.42 42.70
CA ILE A 113 -12.23 0.33 43.88
C ILE A 113 -13.04 1.62 44.04
N VAL A 114 -13.27 2.37 42.95
CA VAL A 114 -14.08 3.59 42.99
C VAL A 114 -15.51 3.29 43.46
N ILE A 115 -16.13 2.22 42.96
CA ILE A 115 -17.46 1.79 43.40
C ILE A 115 -17.44 1.45 44.90
N ILE A 116 -16.44 0.70 45.38
CA ILE A 116 -16.31 0.34 46.80
C ILE A 116 -16.14 1.59 47.67
N ILE A 117 -15.30 2.55 47.26
CA ILE A 117 -15.11 3.82 47.98
C ILE A 117 -16.42 4.58 48.04
N ILE A 118 -17.13 4.71 46.92
CA ILE A 118 -18.44 5.39 46.88
C ILE A 118 -19.43 4.71 47.85
N ILE A 119 -19.51 3.37 47.86
CA ILE A 119 -20.39 2.64 48.78
C ILE A 119 -19.99 2.86 50.24
N LYS A 120 -18.68 2.92 50.53
CA LYS A 120 -18.14 3.03 51.89
C LYS A 120 -18.23 4.46 52.44
N ASP A 121 -18.03 5.48 51.61
CA ASP A 121 -18.18 6.89 51.98
C ASP A 121 -19.66 7.31 52.05
N SER A 122 -20.55 6.53 51.42
CA SER A 122 -21.99 6.75 51.51
C SER A 122 -22.58 6.10 52.76
N HIS A 123 -22.49 6.81 53.88
CA HIS A 123 -23.44 6.69 55.00
C HIS A 123 -24.88 7.14 54.63
N SER A 124 -25.17 7.35 53.34
CA SER A 124 -26.48 7.65 52.77
C SER A 124 -27.02 6.45 51.99
N SER A 125 -28.35 6.26 52.02
CA SER A 125 -29.06 5.15 51.35
C SER A 125 -28.53 4.88 49.95
N LYS A 126 -28.33 3.60 49.61
CA LYS A 126 -27.85 3.11 48.31
C LYS A 126 -28.57 3.74 47.10
N ASP A 127 -29.82 4.17 47.31
CA ASP A 127 -30.65 4.84 46.32
C ASP A 127 -30.12 6.24 45.92
N ASP A 128 -29.51 7.00 46.83
CA ASP A 128 -29.01 8.36 46.53
C ASP A 128 -27.78 8.32 45.60
N VAL A 129 -26.92 7.32 45.78
CA VAL A 129 -25.76 7.08 44.92
C VAL A 129 -26.20 6.65 43.52
N ALA A 130 -27.13 5.70 43.43
CA ALA A 130 -27.68 5.25 42.16
C ALA A 130 -28.34 6.40 41.39
N LEU A 131 -29.10 7.26 42.10
CA LEU A 131 -29.72 8.46 41.51
C LEU A 131 -28.70 9.48 41.01
N LYS A 132 -27.61 9.74 41.74
CA LYS A 132 -26.53 10.63 41.28
C LYS A 132 -25.84 10.09 40.03
N LEU A 133 -25.58 8.79 39.98
CA LEU A 133 -24.96 8.16 38.82
C LEU A 133 -25.88 8.21 37.60
N LEU A 134 -27.17 7.89 37.77
CA LEU A 134 -28.19 8.00 36.72
C LEU A 134 -28.33 9.43 36.18
N ARG A 135 -28.29 10.45 37.06
CA ARG A 135 -28.30 11.86 36.61
C ARG A 135 -27.11 12.20 35.73
N LYS A 136 -25.90 11.77 36.12
CA LYS A 136 -24.69 12.00 35.30
C LYS A 136 -24.79 11.34 33.93
N TYR A 137 -25.24 10.09 33.87
CA TYR A 137 -25.42 9.39 32.59
C TYR A 137 -26.46 10.09 31.71
N LYS A 138 -27.58 10.53 32.28
CA LYS A 138 -28.61 11.28 31.55
C LYS A 138 -28.07 12.59 30.97
N THR A 139 -27.31 13.36 31.76
CA THR A 139 -26.68 14.59 31.27
C THR A 139 -25.69 14.31 30.13
N ASN A 140 -24.86 13.26 30.27
CA ASN A 140 -23.93 12.88 29.20
C ASN A 140 -24.66 12.46 27.93
N GLU A 141 -25.76 11.70 28.05
CA GLU A 141 -26.60 11.31 26.91
C GLU A 141 -27.15 12.53 26.17
N GLU A 142 -27.63 13.56 26.89
CA GLU A 142 -28.11 14.81 26.31
C GLU A 142 -27.00 15.58 25.59
N ILE A 143 -25.78 15.64 26.17
CA ILE A 143 -24.61 16.25 25.53
C ILE A 143 -24.26 15.51 24.23
N TYR A 144 -24.24 14.18 24.23
CA TYR A 144 -23.93 13.41 23.03
C TYR A 144 -24.99 13.61 21.94
N LYS A 145 -26.28 13.62 22.30
CA LYS A 145 -27.36 13.91 21.35
C LYS A 145 -27.20 15.29 20.72
N SER A 146 -26.93 16.31 21.53
CA SER A 146 -26.69 17.68 21.04
C SER A 146 -25.47 17.74 20.12
N THR A 147 -24.37 17.09 20.48
CA THR A 147 -23.14 17.07 19.68
C THR A 147 -23.36 16.39 18.32
N ILE A 148 -24.06 15.26 18.31
CA ILE A 148 -24.40 14.53 17.08
C ILE A 148 -25.28 15.40 16.17
N GLN A 149 -26.27 16.09 16.73
CA GLN A 149 -27.14 16.97 15.98
C GLN A 149 -26.35 18.12 15.34
N THR A 150 -25.46 18.78 16.09
CA THR A 150 -24.59 19.83 15.54
C THR A 150 -23.69 19.31 14.41
N LEU A 151 -23.12 18.11 14.56
CA LEU A 151 -22.30 17.50 13.51
C LEU A 151 -23.11 17.20 12.24
N GLN A 152 -24.36 16.74 12.39
CA GLN A 152 -25.25 16.49 11.26
C GLN A 152 -25.61 17.78 10.52
N GLU A 153 -25.84 18.87 11.26
CA GLU A 153 -26.14 20.18 10.70
C GLU A 153 -24.93 20.75 9.94
N ASN A 154 -23.74 20.71 10.56
CA ASN A 154 -22.50 21.13 9.89
C ASN A 154 -22.21 20.33 8.61
N ASN A 155 -22.44 19.01 8.63
CA ASN A 155 -22.25 18.18 7.44
C ASN A 155 -23.24 18.54 6.32
N LYS A 156 -24.47 18.92 6.67
CA LYS A 156 -25.47 19.37 5.71
C LYS A 156 -25.05 20.69 5.06
N ASP A 157 -24.55 21.63 5.86
CA ASP A 157 -24.08 22.93 5.36
C ASP A 157 -22.88 22.77 4.43
N LEU A 158 -21.89 21.96 4.81
CA LEU A 158 -20.74 21.63 3.96
C LEU A 158 -21.16 20.97 2.64
N MET A 159 -22.16 20.09 2.66
CA MET A 159 -22.68 19.47 1.45
C MET A 159 -23.33 20.49 0.51
N ASN A 160 -24.05 21.48 1.05
CA ASN A 160 -24.62 22.55 0.25
C ASN A 160 -23.51 23.43 -0.37
N GLU A 161 -22.51 23.81 0.42
CA GLU A 161 -21.36 24.60 -0.08
C GLU A 161 -20.61 23.87 -1.22
N ILE A 162 -20.41 22.56 -1.09
CA ILE A 162 -19.81 21.74 -2.16
C ILE A 162 -20.67 21.75 -3.43
N LEU A 163 -22.00 21.71 -3.30
CA LEU A 163 -22.91 21.77 -4.45
C LEU A 163 -22.84 23.13 -5.14
N ASP A 164 -22.86 24.22 -4.37
CA ASP A 164 -22.76 25.59 -4.88
C ASP A 164 -21.43 25.80 -5.62
N LEU A 165 -20.31 25.43 -4.99
CA LEU A 165 -18.98 25.53 -5.62
C LEU A 165 -18.85 24.68 -6.89
N LYS A 166 -19.50 23.52 -6.92
CA LYS A 166 -19.52 22.65 -8.11
C LYS A 166 -20.32 23.31 -9.25
N GLU A 167 -21.43 23.97 -8.94
CA GLU A 167 -22.20 24.75 -9.91
C GLU A 167 -21.40 25.95 -10.44
N GLU A 168 -20.74 26.71 -9.57
CA GLU A 168 -19.84 27.81 -9.95
C GLU A 168 -18.70 27.34 -10.86
N CYS A 169 -18.03 26.24 -10.54
CA CYS A 169 -16.99 25.67 -11.40
C CYS A 169 -17.53 25.23 -12.77
N SER A 170 -18.73 24.65 -12.78
CA SER A 170 -19.37 24.16 -14.02
C SER A 170 -19.78 25.30 -14.94
N THR A 171 -20.29 26.40 -14.38
CA THR A 171 -20.64 27.61 -15.15
C THR A 171 -19.40 28.32 -15.68
N ALA A 172 -18.32 28.43 -14.88
CA ALA A 172 -17.04 28.99 -15.32
C ALA A 172 -16.42 28.21 -16.50
N LEU A 173 -16.42 26.87 -16.44
CA LEU A 173 -15.94 26.00 -17.52
C LEU A 173 -16.76 26.10 -18.82
N CYS A 174 -18.07 26.36 -18.71
CA CYS A 174 -18.94 26.58 -19.87
C CYS A 174 -18.70 27.94 -20.53
N ASN A 175 -18.41 28.97 -19.74
CA ASN A 175 -18.11 30.31 -20.26
C ASN A 175 -16.73 30.36 -20.93
N SER A 176 -15.71 29.70 -20.36
CA SER A 176 -14.36 29.66 -20.96
C SER A 176 -14.28 28.91 -22.30
N LYS A 177 -15.26 28.05 -22.63
CA LYS A 177 -15.33 27.36 -23.93
C LYS A 177 -15.98 28.21 -25.03
N LYS A 178 -16.77 29.22 -24.68
CA LYS A 178 -17.42 30.11 -25.65
C LYS A 178 -16.49 31.22 -26.16
N ASP A 179 -15.45 31.55 -25.41
CA ASP A 179 -14.46 32.58 -25.78
C ASP A 179 -13.31 32.06 -26.67
N CYS A 180 -13.33 30.79 -27.10
CA CYS A 180 -12.32 30.16 -27.98
C CYS A 180 -12.81 29.83 -29.40
N THR A 181 -13.95 30.37 -29.83
CA THR A 181 -14.46 30.29 -31.21
C THR A 181 -14.69 31.68 -31.77
#